data_AF-A0A7K3IUB7-F1
#
_entry.id   AF-A0A7K3IUB7-F1
#
_cell.length_a   1.000
_cell.length_b   1.000
_cell.length_c   1.000
_cell.angle_alpha   90.00
_cell.angle_beta   90.00
_cell.angle_gamma   90.00
#
_symmetry.space_group_name_H-M   'P 1'
#
loop_
_entity.id
_entity.type
_entity.pdbx_description
1 polymer ?
#
loop_
_entity_poly.entity_id
_entity_poly.type
_entity_poly.pdbx_seq_one_letter_code
_entity_poly.pdbx_strand_id
1 'polypeptide(L)'
;TIKVNVSPPGIPNVLVTAKSSNYIEIQFDRQMADPAGKQSQFEIKVNDIPVTISSATLKTGDPYTIILSLAAPLSGSETVKVSYTQGDVTSAVGGFLLTFTDEPVTYIAQTITWTQSLDRTYNESPFRLTATASSALGLTYTSSNTAVATVAGTYLNFHALGTSEITARQAGNATYAPVKYIRILTVTKGNQTITFGPLDVKTFGDPPFTLAATATSGLTVTFTSSNTAVATVSGNTVTITGGGTTTITASQAGNAWWNPASDVPQTLTVNKVNQTITFNALPAKKFGDADFSPGATASSGLTVTYTSDNTNVATIVNNMIHITGTGTAVITASQAGNDTYFAAPDVTQTLTVSKATQTITFTNYPDEILQGKTFTLTAIASSGLPVLFESKNTTIATVAGNILTAVRKGSVQIRAYNAGDANYEPAEALVTVVVTSTHRDIMNLFTPNGDGINDYWELPEMDTWGRCDVRIFNRWGKLVFAQDNYDNLWDGTSNGNPLPEGPYYYVIETQNSGTIKGTVNIVR
;
A
#
# COMPACT_ATOMS: atom_id res chain seq x y z
N THR A 1 -76.18 -40.92 -38.27
CA THR A 1 -74.93 -41.46 -38.83
C THR A 1 -74.19 -40.31 -39.48
N ILE A 2 -73.14 -39.82 -38.82
CA ILE A 2 -72.34 -38.71 -39.36
C ILE A 2 -71.56 -39.26 -40.56
N LYS A 3 -71.81 -38.72 -41.76
CA LYS A 3 -70.98 -39.02 -42.94
C LYS A 3 -69.68 -38.24 -42.77
N VAL A 4 -68.63 -38.91 -42.32
CA VAL A 4 -67.28 -38.35 -42.46
C VAL A 4 -66.92 -38.47 -43.93
N ASN A 5 -66.95 -37.37 -44.67
CA ASN A 5 -66.39 -37.34 -46.01
C ASN A 5 -64.87 -37.53 -45.89
N VAL A 6 -64.34 -38.58 -46.50
CA VAL A 6 -62.88 -38.77 -46.63
C VAL A 6 -62.40 -37.86 -47.75
N SER A 7 -61.92 -36.68 -47.37
CA SER A 7 -61.29 -35.70 -48.28
C SER A 7 -59.75 -35.94 -48.35
N PRO A 8 -59.05 -35.51 -49.43
CA PRO A 8 -57.60 -35.62 -49.51
C PRO A 8 -56.86 -35.03 -48.29
N PRO A 9 -55.65 -35.54 -47.98
CA PRO A 9 -54.81 -34.98 -46.92
C PRO A 9 -54.58 -33.49 -47.17
N GLY A 10 -55.03 -32.63 -46.27
CA GLY A 10 -54.99 -31.19 -46.49
C GLY A 10 -56.27 -30.48 -46.06
N ILE A 11 -57.42 -31.10 -46.30
CA ILE A 11 -58.71 -30.39 -46.28
C ILE A 11 -59.50 -30.74 -45.00
N PRO A 12 -60.03 -29.75 -44.25
CA PRO A 12 -60.85 -30.01 -43.07
C PRO A 12 -62.24 -30.52 -43.44
N ASN A 13 -62.72 -31.51 -42.69
CA ASN A 13 -64.06 -32.09 -42.80
C ASN A 13 -64.91 -31.74 -41.58
N VAL A 14 -66.19 -31.47 -41.79
CA VAL A 14 -67.17 -31.30 -40.70
C VAL A 14 -67.38 -32.66 -40.03
N LEU A 15 -67.12 -32.71 -38.73
CA LEU A 15 -67.35 -33.88 -37.90
C LEU A 15 -68.67 -33.79 -37.15
N VAL A 16 -68.91 -32.68 -36.46
CA VAL A 16 -70.06 -32.52 -35.58
C VAL A 16 -70.54 -31.08 -35.63
N THR A 17 -71.86 -30.91 -35.66
CA THR A 17 -72.52 -29.62 -35.46
C THR A 17 -73.33 -29.67 -34.16
N ALA A 18 -73.23 -28.61 -33.36
CA ALA A 18 -73.93 -28.53 -32.07
C ALA A 18 -74.54 -27.15 -31.85
N LYS A 19 -75.68 -27.07 -31.17
CA LYS A 19 -76.36 -25.82 -30.83
C LYS A 19 -76.21 -25.46 -29.36
N SER A 20 -76.01 -24.19 -29.08
CA SER A 20 -76.23 -23.57 -27.78
C SER A 20 -77.41 -22.59 -27.89
N SER A 21 -77.76 -21.91 -26.81
CA SER A 21 -78.83 -20.91 -26.85
C SER A 21 -78.52 -19.77 -27.83
N ASN A 22 -77.25 -19.41 -28.04
CA ASN A 22 -76.89 -18.19 -28.77
C ASN A 22 -75.90 -18.43 -29.94
N TYR A 23 -75.48 -19.67 -30.18
CA TYR A 23 -74.47 -19.97 -31.19
C TYR A 23 -74.57 -21.42 -31.68
N ILE A 24 -73.96 -21.68 -32.84
CA ILE A 24 -73.74 -23.02 -33.40
C ILE A 24 -72.23 -23.32 -33.41
N GLU A 25 -71.84 -24.49 -32.95
CA GLU A 25 -70.49 -25.02 -33.08
C GLU A 25 -70.39 -25.94 -34.29
N ILE A 26 -69.32 -25.79 -35.05
CA ILE A 26 -68.93 -26.71 -36.12
C ILE A 26 -67.55 -27.23 -35.77
N GLN A 27 -67.44 -28.54 -35.59
CA GLN A 27 -66.21 -29.22 -35.24
C GLN A 27 -65.61 -29.88 -36.45
N PHE A 28 -64.29 -29.80 -36.56
CA PHE A 28 -63.52 -30.31 -37.69
C PHE A 28 -62.49 -31.34 -37.26
N ASP A 29 -62.04 -32.15 -38.20
CA ASP A 29 -60.95 -33.11 -38.02
C ASP A 29 -59.55 -32.49 -38.05
N ARG A 30 -59.45 -31.19 -38.38
CA ARG A 30 -58.18 -30.43 -38.41
C ARG A 30 -58.31 -29.12 -37.64
N GLN A 31 -57.16 -28.56 -37.25
CA GLN A 31 -57.12 -27.22 -36.72
C GLN A 31 -57.55 -26.23 -37.78
N MET A 32 -58.45 -25.31 -37.44
CA MET A 32 -58.96 -24.28 -38.33
C MET A 32 -58.18 -22.98 -38.12
N ALA A 33 -57.96 -22.24 -39.20
CA ALA A 33 -57.61 -20.84 -39.10
C ALA A 33 -58.84 -20.05 -38.62
N ASP A 34 -58.63 -18.95 -37.91
CA ASP A 34 -59.75 -18.15 -37.38
C ASP A 34 -60.60 -17.58 -38.54
N PRO A 35 -61.90 -17.92 -38.64
CA PRO A 35 -62.76 -17.46 -39.72
C PRO A 35 -63.33 -16.05 -39.47
N ALA A 36 -62.75 -15.27 -38.56
CA ALA A 36 -63.20 -13.92 -38.24
C ALA A 36 -63.45 -13.07 -39.50
N GLY A 37 -64.64 -12.47 -39.59
CA GLY A 37 -65.08 -11.69 -40.74
C GLY A 37 -65.73 -12.49 -41.88
N LYS A 38 -65.73 -13.82 -41.82
CA LYS A 38 -66.32 -14.71 -42.83
C LYS A 38 -67.71 -15.24 -42.46
N GLN A 39 -68.41 -14.60 -41.53
CA GLN A 39 -69.73 -15.06 -41.08
C GLN A 39 -70.80 -15.05 -42.19
N SER A 40 -70.71 -14.16 -43.18
CA SER A 40 -71.65 -14.10 -44.30
C SER A 40 -71.52 -15.27 -45.28
N GLN A 41 -70.45 -16.04 -45.17
CA GLN A 41 -70.18 -17.22 -46.00
C GLN A 41 -70.88 -18.48 -45.49
N PHE A 42 -71.38 -18.43 -44.24
CA PHE A 42 -72.16 -19.47 -43.62
C PHE A 42 -73.65 -19.09 -43.66
N GLU A 43 -74.51 -20.09 -43.77
CA GLU A 43 -75.96 -19.92 -43.66
C GLU A 43 -76.48 -20.83 -42.54
N ILE A 44 -77.34 -20.29 -41.67
CA ILE A 44 -78.04 -21.07 -40.64
C ILE A 44 -79.54 -20.92 -40.89
N LYS A 45 -80.26 -22.05 -40.91
CA LYS A 45 -81.72 -22.09 -40.98
C LYS A 45 -82.30 -22.63 -39.68
N VAL A 46 -83.29 -21.95 -39.13
CA VAL A 46 -84.06 -22.37 -37.95
C VAL A 46 -85.50 -22.61 -38.39
N ASN A 47 -85.99 -23.86 -38.27
CA ASN A 47 -87.26 -24.30 -38.84
C ASN A 47 -87.41 -23.92 -40.33
N ASP A 48 -86.34 -24.19 -41.10
CA ASP A 48 -86.20 -23.87 -42.53
C ASP A 48 -86.19 -22.37 -42.90
N ILE A 49 -86.13 -21.47 -41.90
CA ILE A 49 -86.03 -20.01 -42.11
C ILE A 49 -84.59 -19.54 -41.87
N PRO A 50 -83.93 -18.88 -42.84
CA PRO A 50 -82.59 -18.31 -42.65
C PRO A 50 -82.53 -17.29 -41.51
N VAL A 51 -81.47 -17.34 -40.70
CA VAL A 51 -81.22 -16.41 -39.59
C VAL A 51 -79.86 -15.72 -39.72
N THR A 52 -79.74 -14.53 -39.15
CA THR A 52 -78.50 -13.73 -39.21
C THR A 52 -77.43 -14.27 -38.25
N ILE A 53 -76.22 -14.45 -38.78
CA ILE A 53 -75.01 -14.81 -38.03
C ILE A 53 -74.27 -13.52 -37.66
N SER A 54 -74.05 -13.29 -36.38
CA SER A 54 -73.38 -12.08 -35.87
C SER A 54 -71.86 -12.16 -35.97
N SER A 55 -71.27 -13.35 -35.81
CA SER A 55 -69.84 -13.58 -35.99
C SER A 55 -69.51 -15.05 -36.27
N ALA A 56 -68.35 -15.28 -36.88
CA ALA A 56 -67.72 -16.58 -37.03
C ALA A 56 -66.32 -16.49 -36.43
N THR A 57 -66.01 -17.28 -35.41
CA THR A 57 -64.71 -17.21 -34.71
C THR A 57 -64.23 -18.61 -34.30
N LEU A 58 -62.94 -18.77 -34.09
CA LEU A 58 -62.41 -19.98 -33.46
C LEU A 58 -62.85 -20.08 -31.99
N LYS A 59 -63.17 -21.30 -31.51
CA LYS A 59 -63.50 -21.54 -30.10
C LYS A 59 -62.25 -21.39 -29.24
N THR A 60 -62.32 -20.55 -28.21
CA THR A 60 -61.20 -20.33 -27.29
C THR A 60 -60.75 -21.63 -26.63
N GLY A 61 -59.47 -21.97 -26.76
CA GLY A 61 -58.87 -23.19 -26.22
C GLY A 61 -59.17 -24.45 -27.03
N ASP A 62 -59.92 -24.37 -28.13
CA ASP A 62 -60.21 -25.50 -29.03
C ASP A 62 -60.03 -25.09 -30.50
N PRO A 63 -58.83 -25.28 -31.07
CA PRO A 63 -58.54 -24.86 -32.43
C PRO A 63 -59.23 -25.69 -33.51
N TYR A 64 -60.09 -26.64 -33.15
CA TYR A 64 -60.79 -27.53 -34.08
C TYR A 64 -62.28 -27.18 -34.20
N THR A 65 -62.74 -26.15 -33.49
CA THR A 65 -64.16 -25.79 -33.43
C THR A 65 -64.34 -24.35 -33.85
N ILE A 66 -65.18 -24.10 -34.85
CA ILE A 66 -65.67 -22.76 -35.21
C ILE A 66 -66.98 -22.52 -34.48
N ILE A 67 -67.13 -21.34 -33.91
CA ILE A 67 -68.37 -20.82 -33.32
C ILE A 67 -69.00 -19.84 -34.31
N LEU A 68 -70.25 -20.09 -34.68
CA LEU A 68 -71.12 -19.18 -35.40
C LEU A 68 -72.11 -18.56 -34.41
N SER A 69 -71.88 -17.31 -34.02
CA SER A 69 -72.76 -16.60 -33.09
C SER A 69 -74.03 -16.16 -33.81
N LEU A 70 -75.18 -16.33 -33.17
CA LEU A 70 -76.48 -15.94 -33.71
C LEU A 70 -76.85 -14.54 -33.25
N ALA A 71 -77.55 -13.78 -34.09
CA ALA A 71 -78.09 -12.47 -33.70
C ALA A 71 -79.29 -12.57 -32.74
N ALA A 72 -80.04 -13.68 -32.80
CA ALA A 72 -81.17 -13.98 -31.92
C ALA A 72 -80.99 -15.36 -31.28
N PRO A 73 -81.36 -15.55 -30.00
CA PRO A 73 -81.20 -16.83 -29.31
C PRO A 73 -82.25 -17.86 -29.78
N LEU A 74 -81.87 -19.13 -29.69
CA LEU A 74 -82.72 -20.30 -29.87
C LEU A 74 -83.53 -20.58 -28.60
N SER A 75 -84.78 -21.01 -28.77
CA SER A 75 -85.69 -21.44 -27.69
C SER A 75 -85.47 -22.90 -27.24
N GLY A 76 -84.77 -23.71 -28.05
CA GLY A 76 -84.32 -25.06 -27.73
C GLY A 76 -85.04 -26.17 -28.52
N SER A 77 -86.32 -25.98 -28.88
CA SER A 77 -87.13 -26.99 -29.59
C SER A 77 -86.98 -26.96 -31.12
N GLU A 78 -86.30 -25.94 -31.66
CA GLU A 78 -86.22 -25.74 -33.10
C GLU A 78 -85.34 -26.77 -33.81
N THR A 79 -85.70 -27.02 -35.07
CA THR A 79 -84.85 -27.72 -36.03
C THR A 79 -83.84 -26.73 -36.60
N VAL A 80 -82.56 -27.07 -36.61
CA VAL A 80 -81.48 -26.16 -37.06
C VAL A 80 -80.64 -26.86 -38.11
N LYS A 81 -80.32 -26.17 -39.19
CA LYS A 81 -79.43 -26.63 -40.28
C LYS A 81 -78.36 -25.59 -40.55
N VAL A 82 -77.16 -26.02 -40.94
CA VAL A 82 -76.04 -25.14 -41.29
C VAL A 82 -75.45 -25.50 -42.65
N SER A 83 -75.07 -24.48 -43.42
CA SER A 83 -74.47 -24.59 -44.75
C SER A 83 -73.23 -23.70 -44.87
N TYR A 84 -72.32 -24.08 -45.76
CA TYR A 84 -71.15 -23.31 -46.16
C TYR A 84 -70.88 -23.52 -47.64
N THR A 85 -70.78 -22.47 -48.46
CA THR A 85 -70.73 -22.60 -49.93
C THR A 85 -69.56 -21.88 -50.61
N GLN A 86 -68.75 -21.11 -49.88
CA GLN A 86 -67.76 -20.21 -50.49
C GLN A 86 -66.34 -20.80 -50.67
N GLY A 87 -65.96 -21.80 -49.87
CA GLY A 87 -64.75 -22.60 -50.08
C GLY A 87 -63.40 -21.91 -49.79
N ASP A 88 -63.36 -20.83 -49.01
CA ASP A 88 -62.16 -20.04 -48.70
C ASP A 88 -61.81 -19.95 -47.19
N VAL A 89 -62.60 -20.55 -46.29
CA VAL A 89 -62.22 -20.78 -44.88
C VAL A 89 -61.12 -21.84 -44.85
N THR A 90 -60.04 -21.61 -44.11
CA THR A 90 -58.83 -22.47 -44.18
C THR A 90 -58.57 -23.25 -42.90
N SER A 91 -57.84 -24.35 -43.03
CA SER A 91 -57.18 -25.00 -41.90
C SER A 91 -55.91 -24.23 -41.49
N ALA A 92 -55.50 -24.35 -40.24
CA ALA A 92 -54.28 -23.71 -39.71
C ALA A 92 -52.99 -24.25 -40.37
N VAL A 93 -53.05 -25.46 -40.96
CA VAL A 93 -51.93 -26.14 -41.62
C VAL A 93 -52.08 -26.15 -43.15
N GLY A 94 -52.95 -25.30 -43.70
CA GLY A 94 -53.24 -25.18 -45.13
C GLY A 94 -54.39 -26.06 -45.60
N GLY A 95 -55.02 -25.70 -46.72
CA GLY A 95 -56.22 -26.35 -47.27
C GLY A 95 -57.52 -25.61 -46.92
N PHE A 96 -58.48 -25.65 -47.83
CA PHE A 96 -59.76 -24.95 -47.71
C PHE A 96 -60.88 -25.89 -47.24
N LEU A 97 -61.80 -25.36 -46.44
CA LEU A 97 -63.01 -26.04 -46.01
C LEU A 97 -63.91 -26.32 -47.22
N LEU A 98 -64.31 -27.58 -47.38
CA LEU A 98 -65.24 -27.96 -48.42
C LEU A 98 -66.64 -27.41 -48.14
N THR A 99 -67.36 -27.14 -49.22
CA THR A 99 -68.76 -26.72 -49.15
C THR A 99 -69.64 -27.85 -48.62
N PHE A 100 -70.62 -27.51 -47.79
CA PHE A 100 -71.67 -28.42 -47.31
C PHE A 100 -73.00 -27.68 -47.25
N THR A 101 -74.11 -28.41 -47.32
CA THR A 101 -75.45 -27.82 -47.43
C THR A 101 -76.42 -28.54 -46.52
N ASP A 102 -77.20 -27.75 -45.78
CA ASP A 102 -78.30 -28.20 -44.93
C ASP A 102 -77.91 -29.31 -43.93
N GLU A 103 -76.68 -29.24 -43.39
CA GLU A 103 -76.21 -30.19 -42.38
C GLU A 103 -76.99 -29.99 -41.07
N PRO A 104 -77.64 -31.04 -40.52
CA PRO A 104 -78.50 -30.90 -39.35
C PRO A 104 -77.69 -30.68 -38.06
N VAL A 105 -78.13 -29.76 -37.21
CA VAL A 105 -77.52 -29.47 -35.90
C VAL A 105 -78.30 -30.16 -34.78
N THR A 106 -77.89 -31.37 -34.43
CA THR A 106 -78.65 -32.24 -33.51
C THR A 106 -78.11 -32.27 -32.08
N TYR A 107 -76.84 -31.93 -31.87
CA TYR A 107 -76.21 -31.98 -30.55
C TYR A 107 -76.35 -30.68 -29.78
N ILE A 108 -76.25 -30.74 -28.45
CA ILE A 108 -76.08 -29.58 -27.59
C ILE A 108 -74.59 -29.29 -27.41
N ALA A 109 -74.18 -28.05 -27.63
CA ALA A 109 -72.82 -27.60 -27.39
C ALA A 109 -72.51 -27.62 -25.89
N GLN A 110 -71.32 -28.08 -25.54
CA GLN A 110 -70.83 -28.07 -24.16
C GLN A 110 -69.44 -27.43 -24.09
N THR A 111 -69.10 -26.95 -22.90
CA THR A 111 -67.85 -26.24 -22.64
C THR A 111 -67.03 -26.98 -21.60
N ILE A 112 -65.71 -26.85 -21.71
CA ILE A 112 -64.79 -27.19 -20.63
C ILE A 112 -64.31 -25.88 -20.01
N THR A 113 -64.43 -25.78 -18.69
CA THR A 113 -63.90 -24.64 -17.92
C THR A 113 -62.61 -25.08 -17.25
N TRP A 114 -61.51 -24.35 -17.52
CA TRP A 114 -60.19 -24.66 -16.94
C TRP A 114 -59.40 -23.38 -16.61
N THR A 115 -59.45 -22.98 -15.33
CA THR A 115 -58.81 -21.77 -14.80
C THR A 115 -57.50 -22.02 -14.06
N GLN A 116 -57.21 -23.28 -13.72
CA GLN A 116 -55.98 -23.68 -13.02
C GLN A 116 -54.74 -23.36 -13.86
N SER A 117 -53.74 -22.72 -13.24
CA SER A 117 -52.43 -22.53 -13.87
C SER A 117 -51.67 -23.86 -13.96
N LEU A 118 -51.09 -24.10 -15.14
CA LEU A 118 -50.28 -25.28 -15.39
C LEU A 118 -48.79 -25.02 -15.24
N ASP A 119 -48.30 -23.78 -15.16
CA ASP A 119 -46.87 -23.49 -15.11
C ASP A 119 -46.23 -24.04 -13.84
N ARG A 120 -45.10 -24.74 -13.98
CA ARG A 120 -44.38 -25.38 -12.87
C ARG A 120 -42.90 -25.08 -12.93
N THR A 121 -42.25 -25.14 -11.78
CA THR A 121 -40.79 -25.16 -11.69
C THR A 121 -40.27 -26.57 -11.43
N TYR A 122 -39.01 -26.81 -11.76
CA TYR A 122 -38.32 -28.06 -11.48
C TYR A 122 -38.39 -28.41 -9.99
N ASN A 123 -38.70 -29.68 -9.69
CA ASN A 123 -38.85 -30.25 -8.35
C ASN A 123 -40.15 -29.90 -7.60
N GLU A 124 -41.13 -29.30 -8.26
CA GLU A 124 -42.50 -29.28 -7.73
C GLU A 124 -43.16 -30.66 -7.76
N SER A 125 -44.13 -30.89 -6.89
CA SER A 125 -44.88 -32.15 -6.86
C SER A 125 -45.91 -32.24 -8.00
N PRO A 126 -46.22 -33.45 -8.51
CA PRO A 126 -47.36 -33.68 -9.38
C PRO A 126 -48.65 -33.12 -8.78
N PHE A 127 -49.58 -32.70 -9.63
CA PHE A 127 -50.82 -32.07 -9.19
C PHE A 127 -52.04 -32.61 -9.95
N ARG A 128 -53.20 -32.48 -9.32
CA ARG A 128 -54.48 -32.90 -9.91
C ARG A 128 -55.03 -31.81 -10.84
N LEU A 129 -55.44 -32.21 -12.03
CA LEU A 129 -56.15 -31.38 -13.00
C LEU A 129 -57.61 -31.20 -12.57
N THR A 130 -58.10 -29.96 -12.62
CA THR A 130 -59.40 -29.57 -12.05
C THR A 130 -60.40 -29.03 -13.07
N ALA A 131 -60.20 -29.28 -14.37
CA ALA A 131 -61.16 -28.87 -15.38
C ALA A 131 -62.51 -29.56 -15.20
N THR A 132 -63.59 -28.90 -15.60
CA THR A 132 -64.97 -29.42 -15.54
C THR A 132 -65.69 -29.24 -16.87
N ALA A 133 -66.56 -30.18 -17.22
CA ALA A 133 -67.45 -30.06 -18.38
C ALA A 133 -68.83 -29.54 -17.95
N SER A 134 -69.47 -28.68 -18.76
CA SER A 134 -70.82 -28.17 -18.48
C SER A 134 -71.89 -29.27 -18.46
N SER A 135 -71.63 -30.42 -19.08
CA SER A 135 -72.48 -31.63 -19.04
C SER A 135 -72.34 -32.45 -17.76
N ALA A 136 -71.42 -32.07 -16.86
CA ALA A 136 -71.01 -32.83 -15.66
C ALA A 136 -70.43 -34.24 -15.94
N LEU A 137 -70.17 -34.58 -17.20
CA LEU A 137 -69.54 -35.84 -17.59
C LEU A 137 -68.03 -35.82 -17.29
N GLY A 138 -67.45 -37.01 -17.08
CA GLY A 138 -66.02 -37.17 -16.81
C GLY A 138 -65.12 -36.70 -17.95
N LEU A 139 -63.96 -36.17 -17.60
CA LEU A 139 -62.92 -35.73 -18.53
C LEU A 139 -61.79 -36.75 -18.64
N THR A 140 -61.22 -36.82 -19.83
CA THR A 140 -59.94 -37.50 -20.11
C THR A 140 -58.89 -36.46 -20.44
N TYR A 141 -57.62 -36.75 -20.16
CA TYR A 141 -56.53 -35.81 -20.36
C TYR A 141 -55.38 -36.47 -21.11
N THR A 142 -54.76 -35.74 -22.04
CA THR A 142 -53.58 -36.18 -22.79
C THR A 142 -52.51 -35.10 -22.78
N SER A 143 -51.24 -35.51 -22.93
CA SER A 143 -50.08 -34.64 -23.08
C SER A 143 -49.49 -34.83 -24.47
N SER A 144 -49.24 -33.73 -25.19
CA SER A 144 -48.61 -33.76 -26.52
C SER A 144 -47.13 -34.14 -26.47
N ASN A 145 -46.45 -33.84 -25.37
CA ASN A 145 -45.03 -34.15 -25.16
C ASN A 145 -44.85 -34.94 -23.86
N THR A 146 -44.80 -36.27 -23.99
CA THR A 146 -44.66 -37.19 -22.86
C THR A 146 -43.27 -37.18 -22.22
N ALA A 147 -42.25 -36.67 -22.91
CA ALA A 147 -40.93 -36.47 -22.32
C ALA A 147 -40.92 -35.31 -21.31
N VAL A 148 -41.74 -34.27 -21.55
CA VAL A 148 -41.93 -33.16 -20.61
C VAL A 148 -42.91 -33.55 -19.51
N ALA A 149 -44.07 -34.12 -19.86
CA ALA A 149 -45.09 -34.49 -18.88
C ALA A 149 -46.02 -35.62 -19.33
N THR A 150 -46.44 -36.47 -18.40
CA THR A 150 -47.41 -37.53 -18.60
C THR A 150 -48.67 -37.31 -17.76
N VAL A 151 -49.83 -37.73 -18.27
CA VAL A 151 -51.08 -37.69 -17.51
C VAL A 151 -51.49 -39.10 -17.09
N ALA A 152 -51.75 -39.30 -15.79
CA ALA A 152 -52.27 -40.54 -15.22
C ALA A 152 -53.65 -40.27 -14.60
N GLY A 153 -54.72 -40.62 -15.32
CA GLY A 153 -56.08 -40.28 -14.92
C GLY A 153 -56.30 -38.77 -14.88
N THR A 154 -56.37 -38.19 -13.68
CA THR A 154 -56.49 -36.74 -13.47
C THR A 154 -55.22 -36.09 -12.92
N TYR A 155 -54.12 -36.83 -12.76
CA TYR A 155 -52.86 -36.30 -12.25
C TYR A 155 -51.87 -36.01 -13.38
N LEU A 156 -51.32 -34.81 -13.37
CA LEU A 156 -50.25 -34.39 -14.29
C LEU A 156 -48.90 -34.56 -13.59
N ASN A 157 -48.02 -35.36 -14.20
CA ASN A 157 -46.66 -35.59 -13.75
C ASN A 157 -45.71 -34.97 -14.78
N PHE A 158 -44.74 -34.18 -14.34
CA PHE A 158 -43.75 -33.54 -15.21
C PHE A 158 -42.36 -34.07 -14.88
N HIS A 159 -41.56 -34.30 -15.92
CA HIS A 159 -40.30 -35.05 -15.86
C HIS A 159 -39.11 -34.23 -16.34
N ALA A 160 -39.34 -33.24 -17.21
CA ALA A 160 -38.30 -32.43 -17.81
C ALA A 160 -38.74 -30.98 -18.02
N LEU A 161 -37.77 -30.09 -18.21
CA LEU A 161 -38.01 -28.71 -18.60
C LEU A 161 -38.59 -28.64 -20.02
N GLY A 162 -39.40 -27.62 -20.28
CA GLY A 162 -39.98 -27.38 -21.60
C GLY A 162 -41.49 -27.23 -21.54
N THR A 163 -42.13 -27.38 -22.70
CA THR A 163 -43.57 -27.16 -22.85
C THR A 163 -44.30 -28.41 -23.31
N SER A 164 -45.55 -28.57 -22.88
CA SER A 164 -46.48 -29.56 -23.42
C SER A 164 -47.89 -29.00 -23.49
N GLU A 165 -48.58 -29.20 -24.61
CA GLU A 165 -50.03 -29.02 -24.65
C GLU A 165 -50.73 -30.13 -23.87
N ILE A 166 -51.51 -29.75 -22.86
CA ILE A 166 -52.38 -30.64 -22.11
C ILE A 166 -53.80 -30.44 -22.62
N THR A 167 -54.37 -31.50 -23.19
CA THR A 167 -55.72 -31.50 -23.75
C THR A 167 -56.67 -32.17 -22.77
N ALA A 168 -57.64 -31.42 -22.25
CA ALA A 168 -58.83 -31.98 -21.61
C ALA A 168 -59.85 -32.33 -22.68
N ARG A 169 -60.38 -33.56 -22.68
CA ARG A 169 -61.36 -34.03 -23.66
C ARG A 169 -62.56 -34.67 -22.97
N GLN A 170 -63.75 -34.26 -23.40
CA GLN A 170 -65.02 -34.91 -23.14
C GLN A 170 -65.53 -35.51 -24.47
N ALA A 171 -65.87 -36.82 -24.47
CA ALA A 171 -66.13 -37.58 -25.71
C ALA A 171 -67.52 -37.38 -26.34
N GLY A 172 -68.38 -36.56 -25.73
CA GLY A 172 -69.78 -36.40 -26.05
C GLY A 172 -70.64 -37.54 -25.53
N ASN A 173 -71.92 -37.51 -25.88
CA ASN A 173 -72.84 -38.63 -25.78
C ASN A 173 -73.97 -38.43 -26.82
N ALA A 174 -75.12 -39.12 -26.67
CA ALA A 174 -76.26 -38.94 -27.57
C ALA A 174 -76.87 -37.52 -27.55
N THR A 175 -76.59 -36.72 -26.52
CA THR A 175 -77.15 -35.38 -26.31
C THR A 175 -76.13 -34.28 -26.55
N TYR A 176 -74.93 -34.41 -25.99
CA TYR A 176 -73.89 -33.40 -26.04
C TYR A 176 -72.81 -33.74 -27.07
N ALA A 177 -72.39 -32.75 -27.86
CA ALA A 177 -71.27 -32.92 -28.80
C ALA A 177 -69.95 -33.11 -28.04
N PRO A 178 -68.98 -33.88 -28.55
CA PRO A 178 -67.65 -33.94 -27.96
C PRO A 178 -67.03 -32.54 -27.80
N VAL A 179 -66.15 -32.33 -26.84
CA VAL A 179 -65.44 -31.05 -26.69
C VAL A 179 -64.04 -31.31 -26.17
N LYS A 180 -63.09 -30.46 -26.56
CA LYS A 180 -61.78 -30.43 -25.94
C LYS A 180 -61.38 -29.01 -25.55
N TYR A 181 -60.40 -28.89 -24.67
CA TYR A 181 -59.80 -27.63 -24.27
C TYR A 181 -58.32 -27.84 -24.01
N ILE A 182 -57.49 -27.03 -24.64
CA ILE A 182 -56.04 -27.16 -24.64
C ILE A 182 -55.44 -26.03 -23.79
N ARG A 183 -54.55 -26.39 -22.87
CA ARG A 183 -53.67 -25.44 -22.16
C ARG A 183 -52.22 -25.86 -22.31
N ILE A 184 -51.32 -24.87 -22.33
CA ILE A 184 -49.89 -25.11 -22.34
C ILE A 184 -49.42 -25.27 -20.89
N LEU A 185 -48.75 -26.39 -20.61
CA LEU A 185 -47.88 -26.57 -19.46
C LEU A 185 -46.50 -25.99 -19.83
N THR A 186 -45.95 -25.12 -18.99
CA THR A 186 -44.55 -24.71 -19.06
C THR A 186 -43.82 -25.18 -17.81
N VAL A 187 -42.75 -25.97 -17.97
CA VAL A 187 -41.87 -26.40 -16.89
C VAL A 187 -40.56 -25.65 -17.00
N THR A 188 -40.27 -24.81 -16.01
CA THR A 188 -39.10 -23.93 -15.94
C THR A 188 -38.11 -24.38 -14.87
N LYS A 189 -36.90 -23.79 -14.85
CA LYS A 189 -35.90 -24.08 -13.82
C LYS A 189 -36.41 -23.73 -12.42
N GLY A 190 -35.99 -24.50 -11.42
CA GLY A 190 -36.23 -24.21 -10.01
C GLY A 190 -35.39 -23.04 -9.52
N ASN A 191 -35.91 -22.29 -8.55
CA ASN A 191 -35.13 -21.29 -7.81
C ASN A 191 -34.46 -21.93 -6.60
N GLN A 192 -33.28 -21.44 -6.23
CA GLN A 192 -32.51 -21.94 -5.11
C GLN A 192 -31.95 -20.79 -4.27
N THR A 193 -31.57 -21.11 -3.04
CA THR A 193 -31.00 -20.16 -2.08
C THR A 193 -29.73 -20.74 -1.46
N ILE A 194 -28.85 -19.85 -1.00
CA ILE A 194 -27.63 -20.19 -0.26
C ILE A 194 -27.86 -19.91 1.22
N THR A 195 -27.44 -20.83 2.09
CA THR A 195 -27.30 -20.61 3.53
C THR A 195 -25.80 -20.49 3.85
N PHE A 196 -25.37 -19.30 4.24
CA PHE A 196 -23.99 -19.01 4.66
C PHE A 196 -24.04 -18.10 5.88
N GLY A 197 -23.69 -18.66 7.04
CA GLY A 197 -23.77 -17.97 8.34
C GLY A 197 -22.66 -16.94 8.54
N PRO A 198 -22.79 -16.06 9.55
CA PRO A 198 -21.76 -15.09 9.89
C PRO A 198 -20.44 -15.76 10.22
N LEU A 199 -19.33 -15.08 9.90
CA LEU A 199 -17.99 -15.55 10.19
C LEU A 199 -17.52 -15.05 11.55
N ASP A 200 -16.85 -15.92 12.30
CA ASP A 200 -16.19 -15.54 13.54
C ASP A 200 -15.08 -14.53 13.27
N VAL A 201 -14.89 -13.61 14.23
CA VAL A 201 -13.73 -12.73 14.25
C VAL A 201 -12.47 -13.58 14.44
N LYS A 202 -11.45 -13.31 13.62
CA LYS A 202 -10.13 -13.95 13.69
C LYS A 202 -9.08 -12.96 14.15
N THR A 203 -7.87 -13.44 14.42
CA THR A 203 -6.71 -12.63 14.73
C THR A 203 -5.58 -12.95 13.75
N PHE A 204 -4.76 -11.96 13.40
CA PHE A 204 -3.62 -12.22 12.52
C PHE A 204 -2.69 -13.27 13.13
N GLY A 205 -2.36 -14.31 12.36
CA GLY A 205 -1.60 -15.48 12.81
C GLY A 205 -2.45 -16.72 13.12
N ASP A 206 -3.78 -16.60 13.15
CA ASP A 206 -4.66 -17.78 13.26
C ASP A 206 -4.45 -18.74 12.07
N PRO A 207 -4.56 -20.07 12.29
CA PRO A 207 -4.40 -21.06 11.24
C PRO A 207 -5.52 -20.95 10.18
N PRO A 208 -5.28 -21.44 8.94
CA PRO A 208 -6.32 -21.51 7.92
C PRO A 208 -7.55 -22.26 8.40
N PHE A 209 -8.74 -21.81 7.98
CA PHE A 209 -10.02 -22.39 8.38
C PHE A 209 -10.93 -22.63 7.17
N THR A 210 -11.88 -23.55 7.31
CA THR A 210 -12.82 -23.89 6.23
C THR A 210 -14.14 -23.16 6.37
N LEU A 211 -14.71 -22.78 5.24
CA LEU A 211 -16.04 -22.20 5.12
C LEU A 211 -17.08 -23.30 4.93
N ALA A 212 -18.24 -23.11 5.55
CA ALA A 212 -19.40 -23.98 5.41
C ALA A 212 -20.59 -23.17 4.88
N ALA A 213 -21.05 -23.50 3.68
CA ALA A 213 -22.27 -22.99 3.09
C ALA A 213 -22.98 -24.11 2.35
N THR A 214 -24.31 -24.03 2.28
CA THR A 214 -25.15 -24.99 1.55
C THR A 214 -26.07 -24.27 0.58
N ALA A 215 -26.34 -24.90 -0.57
CA ALA A 215 -27.38 -24.47 -1.50
C ALA A 215 -28.58 -25.42 -1.41
N THR A 216 -29.81 -24.92 -1.49
CA THR A 216 -31.02 -25.76 -1.44
C THR A 216 -31.12 -26.78 -2.58
N SER A 217 -30.40 -26.55 -3.69
CA SER A 217 -30.26 -27.49 -4.81
C SER A 217 -29.28 -28.64 -4.55
N GLY A 218 -28.49 -28.58 -3.48
CA GLY A 218 -27.36 -29.49 -3.23
C GLY A 218 -26.11 -29.21 -4.08
N LEU A 219 -26.12 -28.18 -4.93
CA LEU A 219 -24.96 -27.79 -5.73
C LEU A 219 -23.84 -27.21 -4.86
N THR A 220 -22.59 -27.42 -5.28
CA THR A 220 -21.40 -26.88 -4.61
C THR A 220 -21.41 -25.36 -4.63
N VAL A 221 -21.14 -24.76 -3.47
CA VAL A 221 -20.99 -23.31 -3.29
C VAL A 221 -19.51 -22.93 -3.45
N THR A 222 -19.26 -21.83 -4.15
CA THR A 222 -17.92 -21.26 -4.33
C THR A 222 -17.76 -19.98 -3.51
N PHE A 223 -16.53 -19.64 -3.12
CA PHE A 223 -16.24 -18.50 -2.27
C PHE A 223 -15.21 -17.57 -2.88
N THR A 224 -15.37 -16.27 -2.66
CA THR A 224 -14.41 -15.24 -3.06
C THR A 224 -14.17 -14.26 -1.92
N SER A 225 -12.99 -13.64 -1.89
CA SER A 225 -12.64 -12.57 -0.95
C SER A 225 -12.55 -11.25 -1.69
N SER A 226 -13.13 -10.20 -1.14
CA SER A 226 -13.02 -8.84 -1.70
C SER A 226 -11.65 -8.20 -1.45
N ASN A 227 -10.84 -8.73 -0.52
CA ASN A 227 -9.53 -8.19 -0.18
C ASN A 227 -8.54 -9.30 0.21
N THR A 228 -7.68 -9.67 -0.74
CA THR A 228 -6.64 -10.69 -0.56
C THR A 228 -5.47 -10.26 0.31
N ALA A 229 -5.35 -8.97 0.67
CA ALA A 229 -4.36 -8.51 1.65
C ALA A 229 -4.79 -8.90 3.08
N VAL A 230 -6.10 -9.05 3.33
CA VAL A 230 -6.65 -9.51 4.63
C VAL A 230 -6.80 -11.03 4.66
N ALA A 231 -7.46 -11.60 3.65
CA ALA A 231 -7.62 -13.05 3.56
C ALA A 231 -7.76 -13.53 2.11
N THR A 232 -7.14 -14.67 1.80
CA THR A 232 -7.26 -15.37 0.51
C THR A 232 -8.18 -16.58 0.67
N VAL A 233 -8.82 -17.00 -0.43
CA VAL A 233 -9.71 -18.16 -0.45
C VAL A 233 -9.27 -19.11 -1.56
N SER A 234 -9.04 -20.38 -1.20
CA SER A 234 -8.74 -21.46 -2.13
C SER A 234 -9.69 -22.63 -1.88
N GLY A 235 -10.60 -22.88 -2.83
CA GLY A 235 -11.73 -23.80 -2.60
C GLY A 235 -12.65 -23.23 -1.53
N ASN A 236 -12.76 -23.91 -0.39
CA ASN A 236 -13.46 -23.42 0.79
C ASN A 236 -12.53 -23.08 1.95
N THR A 237 -11.20 -23.09 1.75
CA THR A 237 -10.23 -22.77 2.80
C THR A 237 -9.84 -21.31 2.71
N VAL A 238 -9.96 -20.60 3.84
CA VAL A 238 -9.51 -19.23 4.03
C VAL A 238 -8.14 -19.23 4.69
N THR A 239 -7.20 -18.48 4.12
CA THR A 239 -5.89 -18.20 4.73
C THR A 239 -5.80 -16.72 5.05
N ILE A 240 -5.52 -16.40 6.31
CA ILE A 240 -5.34 -15.02 6.78
C ILE A 240 -3.97 -14.52 6.36
N THR A 241 -3.93 -13.35 5.74
CA THR A 241 -2.69 -12.73 5.22
C THR A 241 -2.39 -11.38 5.86
N GLY A 242 -3.37 -10.77 6.53
CA GLY A 242 -3.21 -9.48 7.21
C GLY A 242 -4.39 -9.18 8.13
N GLY A 243 -4.22 -8.20 9.01
CA GLY A 243 -5.31 -7.64 9.81
C GLY A 243 -6.20 -6.71 8.98
N GLY A 244 -7.42 -6.46 9.48
CA GLY A 244 -8.43 -5.62 8.82
C GLY A 244 -9.74 -6.34 8.59
N THR A 245 -10.56 -5.83 7.67
CA THR A 245 -11.84 -6.43 7.32
C THR A 245 -11.89 -6.78 5.83
N THR A 246 -12.57 -7.88 5.51
CA THR A 246 -12.85 -8.28 4.13
C THR A 246 -14.23 -8.93 4.05
N THR A 247 -14.82 -8.95 2.86
CA THR A 247 -16.09 -9.63 2.60
C THR A 247 -15.81 -10.94 1.88
N ILE A 248 -16.26 -12.04 2.47
CA ILE A 248 -16.28 -13.35 1.85
C ILE A 248 -17.67 -13.54 1.23
N THR A 249 -17.72 -13.75 -0.09
CA THR A 249 -18.98 -13.93 -0.82
C THR A 249 -19.16 -15.39 -1.21
N ALA A 250 -20.26 -15.99 -0.77
CA ALA A 250 -20.70 -17.32 -1.20
C ALA A 250 -21.60 -17.20 -2.44
N SER A 251 -21.27 -17.94 -3.50
CA SER A 251 -21.93 -17.87 -4.80
C SER A 251 -22.30 -19.25 -5.34
N GLN A 252 -23.41 -19.32 -6.07
CA GLN A 252 -23.86 -20.52 -6.76
C GLN A 252 -24.55 -20.16 -8.10
N ALA A 253 -23.93 -20.57 -9.22
CA ALA A 253 -24.29 -20.14 -10.58
C ALA A 253 -25.48 -20.88 -11.25
N GLY A 254 -26.12 -21.82 -10.56
CA GLY A 254 -27.13 -22.71 -11.10
C GLY A 254 -26.56 -23.86 -11.91
N ASN A 255 -27.45 -24.54 -12.62
CA ASN A 255 -27.11 -25.55 -13.62
C ASN A 255 -28.24 -25.64 -14.66
N ALA A 256 -28.35 -26.78 -15.36
CA ALA A 256 -29.44 -27.03 -16.31
C ALA A 256 -30.84 -26.99 -15.69
N TRP A 257 -30.97 -27.24 -14.38
CA TRP A 257 -32.23 -27.44 -13.66
C TRP A 257 -32.56 -26.32 -12.66
N TRP A 258 -31.53 -25.62 -12.17
CA TRP A 258 -31.64 -24.56 -11.18
C TRP A 258 -31.14 -23.22 -11.72
N ASN A 259 -31.87 -22.15 -11.42
CA ASN A 259 -31.41 -20.78 -11.65
C ASN A 259 -30.28 -20.40 -10.67
N PRO A 260 -29.37 -19.47 -10.99
CA PRO A 260 -28.40 -18.97 -10.03
C PRO A 260 -29.06 -18.51 -8.72
N ALA A 261 -28.43 -18.82 -7.60
CA ALA A 261 -28.86 -18.27 -6.31
C ALA A 261 -28.32 -16.83 -6.15
N SER A 262 -29.02 -16.00 -5.39
CA SER A 262 -28.47 -14.70 -4.97
C SER A 262 -27.23 -14.92 -4.10
N ASP A 263 -26.16 -14.16 -4.39
CA ASP A 263 -24.92 -14.21 -3.61
C ASP A 263 -25.15 -13.80 -2.15
N VAL A 264 -24.46 -14.49 -1.22
CA VAL A 264 -24.54 -14.21 0.21
C VAL A 264 -23.18 -13.73 0.72
N PRO A 265 -23.01 -12.42 0.97
CA PRO A 265 -21.78 -11.87 1.54
C PRO A 265 -21.75 -12.01 3.06
N GLN A 266 -20.58 -12.31 3.61
CA GLN A 266 -20.30 -12.28 5.05
C GLN A 266 -19.01 -11.51 5.32
N THR A 267 -19.01 -10.67 6.33
CA THR A 267 -17.82 -9.92 6.73
C THR A 267 -16.93 -10.80 7.60
N LEU A 268 -15.66 -10.91 7.20
CA LEU A 268 -14.58 -11.45 8.02
C LEU A 268 -13.79 -10.28 8.61
N THR A 269 -13.70 -10.25 9.94
CA THR A 269 -12.83 -9.31 10.67
C THR A 269 -11.62 -10.07 11.19
N VAL A 270 -10.43 -9.55 10.90
CA VAL A 270 -9.15 -10.04 11.41
C VAL A 270 -8.55 -8.96 12.30
N ASN A 271 -8.53 -9.21 13.61
CA ASN A 271 -7.96 -8.30 14.60
C ASN A 271 -6.45 -8.14 14.39
N LYS A 272 -5.99 -6.90 14.61
CA LYS A 272 -4.57 -6.58 14.68
C LYS A 272 -3.91 -7.25 15.87
N VAL A 273 -2.61 -7.48 15.77
CA VAL A 273 -1.80 -7.99 16.88
C VAL A 273 -0.83 -6.92 17.39
N ASN A 274 -0.43 -7.05 18.65
CA ASN A 274 0.59 -6.21 19.24
C ASN A 274 1.97 -6.52 18.66
N GLN A 275 2.86 -5.54 18.73
CA GLN A 275 4.25 -5.65 18.32
C GLN A 275 5.13 -4.86 19.28
N THR A 276 6.43 -5.13 19.25
CA THR A 276 7.41 -4.52 20.14
C THR A 276 8.57 -3.92 19.34
N ILE A 277 9.26 -2.95 19.94
CA ILE A 277 10.54 -2.43 19.46
C ILE A 277 11.64 -2.99 20.34
N THR A 278 12.71 -3.50 19.73
CA THR A 278 13.98 -3.78 20.40
C THR A 278 14.95 -2.66 20.04
N PHE A 279 15.42 -1.93 21.06
CA PHE A 279 16.35 -0.82 20.89
C PHE A 279 17.44 -0.92 21.96
N ASN A 280 18.62 -1.39 21.55
CA ASN A 280 19.77 -1.58 22.45
C ASN A 280 20.40 -0.25 22.83
N ALA A 281 21.13 -0.24 23.95
CA ALA A 281 21.86 0.93 24.42
C ALA A 281 22.79 1.50 23.32
N LEU A 282 22.74 2.81 23.15
CA LEU A 282 23.58 3.50 22.19
C LEU A 282 25.03 3.58 22.72
N PRO A 283 26.04 3.41 21.86
CA PRO A 283 27.43 3.59 22.28
C PRO A 283 27.71 5.05 22.62
N ALA A 284 28.63 5.29 23.56
CA ALA A 284 29.15 6.63 23.81
C ALA A 284 29.94 7.12 22.57
N LYS A 285 29.79 8.42 22.26
CA LYS A 285 30.40 9.05 21.09
C LYS A 285 31.25 10.25 21.47
N LYS A 286 32.01 10.75 20.51
CA LYS A 286 32.75 12.02 20.62
C LYS A 286 32.27 13.01 19.57
N PHE A 287 32.43 14.30 19.86
CA PHE A 287 32.20 15.33 18.86
C PHE A 287 33.05 15.07 17.60
N GLY A 288 32.46 15.19 16.42
CA GLY A 288 33.12 14.90 15.14
C GLY A 288 33.11 13.42 14.71
N ASP A 289 32.56 12.52 15.52
CA ASP A 289 32.26 11.16 15.05
C ASP A 289 31.24 11.20 13.90
N ALA A 290 31.42 10.32 12.91
CA ALA A 290 30.51 10.22 11.76
C ALA A 290 29.10 9.75 12.15
N ASP A 291 28.13 10.07 11.29
CA ASP A 291 26.74 9.63 11.42
C ASP A 291 26.65 8.11 11.55
N PHE A 292 25.74 7.64 12.41
CA PHE A 292 25.59 6.22 12.68
C PHE A 292 24.12 5.81 12.83
N SER A 293 23.84 4.54 12.56
CA SER A 293 22.49 3.99 12.71
C SER A 293 22.16 3.74 14.19
N PRO A 294 20.96 4.11 14.68
CA PRO A 294 20.52 3.77 16.04
C PRO A 294 20.29 2.26 16.24
N GLY A 295 19.96 1.51 15.19
CA GLY A 295 19.88 0.04 15.23
C GLY A 295 18.65 -0.56 15.90
N ALA A 296 17.58 0.21 16.15
CA ALA A 296 16.33 -0.35 16.66
C ALA A 296 15.57 -1.16 15.59
N THR A 297 14.90 -2.23 16.01
CA THR A 297 14.11 -3.12 15.13
C THR A 297 12.71 -3.37 15.70
N ALA A 298 11.68 -3.43 14.85
CA ALA A 298 10.33 -3.83 15.25
C ALA A 298 10.09 -5.34 15.04
N SER A 299 9.37 -6.00 15.95
CA SER A 299 9.05 -7.43 15.85
C SER A 299 8.19 -7.79 14.63
N SER A 300 7.50 -6.81 14.05
CA SER A 300 6.73 -6.94 12.80
C SER A 300 7.57 -6.84 11.52
N GLY A 301 8.85 -6.43 11.64
CA GLY A 301 9.68 -6.06 10.49
C GLY A 301 9.36 -4.69 9.89
N LEU A 302 8.40 -3.93 10.43
CA LEU A 302 8.11 -2.57 9.99
C LEU A 302 9.26 -1.62 10.31
N THR A 303 9.44 -0.60 9.46
CA THR A 303 10.49 0.42 9.65
C THR A 303 10.24 1.23 10.93
N VAL A 304 11.31 1.42 11.70
CA VAL A 304 11.33 2.25 12.90
C VAL A 304 11.83 3.66 12.55
N THR A 305 11.17 4.67 13.10
CA THR A 305 11.55 6.08 12.97
C THR A 305 12.14 6.61 14.28
N TYR A 306 12.99 7.62 14.21
CA TYR A 306 13.64 8.18 15.40
C TYR A 306 13.40 9.67 15.58
N THR A 307 13.40 10.10 16.83
CA THR A 307 13.45 11.52 17.22
C THR A 307 14.52 11.73 18.29
N SER A 308 14.99 12.97 18.42
CA SER A 308 15.87 13.39 19.51
C SER A 308 15.21 14.50 20.30
N ASP A 309 15.32 14.43 21.63
CA ASP A 309 14.85 15.48 22.53
C ASP A 309 15.77 16.71 22.58
N ASN A 310 17.02 16.58 22.11
CA ASN A 310 18.05 17.61 22.22
C ASN A 310 18.86 17.71 20.92
N THR A 311 18.37 18.56 20.02
CA THR A 311 18.97 18.81 18.70
C THR A 311 20.29 19.58 18.75
N ASN A 312 20.68 20.14 19.90
CA ASN A 312 22.02 20.71 20.05
C ASN A 312 23.09 19.63 20.21
N VAL A 313 22.70 18.42 20.67
CA VAL A 313 23.61 17.27 20.82
C VAL A 313 23.53 16.35 19.60
N ALA A 314 22.31 16.00 19.19
CA ALA A 314 22.08 15.10 18.08
C ALA A 314 20.79 15.41 17.30
N THR A 315 20.86 15.29 15.98
CA THR A 315 19.69 15.37 15.09
C THR A 315 19.51 14.04 14.36
N ILE A 316 18.31 13.81 13.82
CA ILE A 316 18.02 12.62 13.01
C ILE A 316 17.96 13.03 11.54
N VAL A 317 18.89 12.52 10.73
CA VAL A 317 18.97 12.81 9.28
C VAL A 317 18.99 11.49 8.54
N ASN A 318 18.07 11.29 7.60
CA ASN A 318 17.94 10.03 6.84
C ASN A 318 17.87 8.78 7.73
N ASN A 319 17.19 8.87 8.88
CA ASN A 319 17.08 7.82 9.90
C ASN A 319 18.41 7.44 10.59
N MET A 320 19.45 8.25 10.44
CA MET A 320 20.73 8.14 11.15
C MET A 320 20.83 9.24 12.21
N ILE A 321 21.58 8.96 13.27
CA ILE A 321 21.97 9.98 14.26
C ILE A 321 23.13 10.79 13.69
N HIS A 322 22.94 12.10 13.63
CA HIS A 322 23.96 13.10 13.28
C HIS A 322 24.34 13.89 14.54
N ILE A 323 25.62 13.90 14.90
CA ILE A 323 26.13 14.57 16.11
C ILE A 323 26.39 16.05 15.80
N THR A 324 25.77 16.94 16.57
CA THR A 324 25.88 18.40 16.41
C THR A 324 26.65 19.07 17.55
N GLY A 325 26.78 18.40 18.70
CA GLY A 325 27.44 18.95 19.88
C GLY A 325 27.62 17.92 21.00
N THR A 326 28.24 18.34 22.09
CA THR A 326 28.48 17.49 23.26
C THR A 326 27.35 17.57 24.28
N GLY A 327 27.22 16.54 25.12
CA GLY A 327 26.18 16.43 26.13
C GLY A 327 25.41 15.12 26.02
N THR A 328 24.16 15.14 26.48
CA THR A 328 23.26 13.98 26.42
C THR A 328 22.01 14.31 25.61
N ALA A 329 21.56 13.35 24.82
CA ALA A 329 20.26 13.36 24.15
C ALA A 329 19.55 12.03 24.35
N VAL A 330 18.25 12.06 24.58
CA VAL A 330 17.39 10.88 24.51
C VAL A 330 16.94 10.71 23.07
N ILE A 331 17.26 9.55 22.51
CA ILE A 331 16.78 9.13 21.20
C ILE A 331 15.57 8.22 21.42
N THR A 332 14.43 8.58 20.82
CA THR A 332 13.19 7.81 20.89
C THR A 332 13.00 7.05 19.59
N ALA A 333 12.82 5.74 19.69
CA ALA A 333 12.45 4.86 18.60
C ALA A 333 10.93 4.64 18.61
N SER A 334 10.28 4.92 17.49
CA SER A 334 8.82 4.86 17.34
C SER A 334 8.40 4.00 16.15
N GLN A 335 7.28 3.30 16.30
CA GLN A 335 6.67 2.49 15.25
C GLN A 335 5.14 2.59 15.34
N ALA A 336 4.52 3.18 14.32
CA ALA A 336 3.09 3.55 14.32
C ALA A 336 2.09 2.42 14.02
N GLY A 337 2.57 1.22 13.68
CA GLY A 337 1.76 0.11 13.20
C GLY A 337 1.36 0.20 11.73
N ASN A 338 0.44 -0.67 11.35
CA ASN A 338 -0.22 -0.70 10.04
C ASN A 338 -1.59 -1.39 10.18
N ASP A 339 -2.19 -1.87 9.09
CA ASP A 339 -3.48 -2.58 9.14
C ASP A 339 -3.44 -3.95 9.83
N THR A 340 -2.25 -4.52 10.04
CA THR A 340 -2.05 -5.83 10.68
C THR A 340 -1.55 -5.73 12.12
N TYR A 341 -0.76 -4.70 12.44
CA TYR A 341 -0.15 -4.53 13.74
C TYR A 341 -0.54 -3.21 14.40
N PHE A 342 -0.83 -3.22 15.70
CA PHE A 342 -1.01 -2.00 16.50
C PHE A 342 0.31 -1.25 16.67
N ALA A 343 0.30 0.07 16.88
CA ALA A 343 1.52 0.81 17.20
C ALA A 343 2.30 0.17 18.35
N ALA A 344 3.63 0.05 18.21
CA ALA A 344 4.47 -0.43 19.28
C ALA A 344 4.67 0.68 20.31
N PRO A 345 4.78 0.36 21.62
CA PRO A 345 5.23 1.33 22.61
C PRO A 345 6.61 1.88 22.23
N ASP A 346 6.78 3.20 22.33
CA ASP A 346 8.06 3.85 22.08
C ASP A 346 9.13 3.34 23.05
N VAL A 347 10.36 3.19 22.54
CA VAL A 347 11.51 2.80 23.36
C VAL A 347 12.57 3.88 23.23
N THR A 348 13.17 4.27 24.35
CA THR A 348 14.16 5.35 24.39
C THR A 348 15.54 4.84 24.78
N GLN A 349 16.58 5.50 24.26
CA GLN A 349 17.96 5.27 24.65
C GLN A 349 18.71 6.59 24.77
N THR A 350 19.54 6.71 25.80
CA THR A 350 20.37 7.89 26.02
C THR A 350 21.65 7.79 25.20
N LEU A 351 21.87 8.78 24.35
CA LEU A 351 23.14 9.04 23.69
C LEU A 351 23.97 10.00 24.56
N THR A 352 25.22 9.63 24.81
CA THR A 352 26.20 10.50 25.46
C THR A 352 27.31 10.85 24.47
N VAL A 353 27.50 12.15 24.24
CA VAL A 353 28.55 12.70 23.38
C VAL A 353 29.54 13.47 24.24
N SER A 354 30.77 13.00 24.29
CA SER A 354 31.89 13.64 24.99
C SER A 354 32.67 14.58 24.07
N LYS A 355 33.44 15.49 24.67
CA LYS A 355 34.32 16.38 23.90
C LYS A 355 35.39 15.61 23.13
N ALA A 356 35.73 16.12 21.96
CA ALA A 356 36.84 15.61 21.17
C ALA A 356 38.18 16.05 21.77
N THR A 357 39.16 15.16 21.76
CA THR A 357 40.54 15.54 22.05
C THR A 357 41.12 16.32 20.88
N GLN A 358 41.92 17.34 21.17
CA GLN A 358 42.65 18.12 20.16
C GLN A 358 44.14 18.16 20.52
N THR A 359 44.95 18.57 19.55
CA THR A 359 46.40 18.74 19.72
C THR A 359 46.79 20.17 19.33
N ILE A 360 47.87 20.66 19.93
CA ILE A 360 48.51 21.93 19.55
C ILE A 360 49.87 21.61 18.96
N THR A 361 50.20 22.28 17.85
CA THR A 361 51.49 22.14 17.19
C THR A 361 52.08 23.52 16.95
N PHE A 362 53.29 23.77 17.47
CA PHE A 362 54.04 24.95 17.10
C PHE A 362 54.40 24.90 15.61
N THR A 363 54.13 25.97 14.89
CA THR A 363 54.48 26.12 13.47
C THR A 363 55.65 27.07 13.26
N ASN A 364 55.93 27.95 14.23
CA ASN A 364 57.10 28.82 14.22
C ASN A 364 57.51 29.20 15.65
N TYR A 365 58.76 28.91 16.01
CA TYR A 365 59.41 29.31 17.26
C TYR A 365 60.94 29.30 17.07
N PRO A 366 61.71 30.06 17.87
CA PRO A 366 63.16 30.02 17.81
C PRO A 366 63.70 28.98 18.81
N ASP A 367 64.63 28.12 18.39
CA ASP A 367 65.40 27.31 19.35
C ASP A 367 66.32 28.20 20.22
N GLU A 368 66.84 29.28 19.62
CA GLU A 368 67.69 30.28 20.26
C GLU A 368 67.30 31.71 19.87
N ILE A 369 67.40 32.65 20.82
CA ILE A 369 67.14 34.07 20.60
C ILE A 369 68.13 34.94 21.38
N LEU A 370 68.64 36.00 20.74
CA LEU A 370 69.54 36.95 21.38
C LEU A 370 68.79 37.82 22.40
N GLN A 371 69.44 38.14 23.52
CA GLN A 371 68.88 39.05 24.53
C GLN A 371 68.44 40.39 23.90
N GLY A 372 67.28 40.90 24.33
CA GLY A 372 66.70 42.14 23.82
C GLY A 372 65.99 42.03 22.47
N LYS A 373 66.06 40.88 21.79
CA LYS A 373 65.30 40.64 20.54
C LYS A 373 63.91 40.09 20.82
N THR A 374 63.04 40.26 19.83
CA THR A 374 61.69 39.73 19.84
C THR A 374 61.48 38.71 18.72
N PHE A 375 60.53 37.79 18.92
CA PHE A 375 60.14 36.79 17.93
C PHE A 375 58.63 36.59 17.96
N THR A 376 58.01 36.42 16.78
CA THR A 376 56.57 36.15 16.68
C THR A 376 56.32 34.65 16.65
N LEU A 377 55.72 34.13 17.72
CA LEU A 377 55.35 32.73 17.87
C LEU A 377 54.10 32.42 17.02
N THR A 378 54.09 31.25 16.39
CA THR A 378 52.86 30.72 15.77
C THR A 378 52.68 29.25 16.11
N ALA A 379 51.43 28.87 16.34
CA ALA A 379 51.00 27.51 16.62
C ALA A 379 49.56 27.35 16.12
N ILE A 380 49.19 26.12 15.79
CA ILE A 380 47.85 25.76 15.35
C ILE A 380 47.26 24.70 16.28
N ALA A 381 45.96 24.82 16.56
CA ALA A 381 45.19 23.76 17.19
C ALA A 381 44.55 22.90 16.08
N SER A 382 44.51 21.58 16.25
CA SER A 382 43.86 20.69 15.28
C SER A 382 42.35 20.94 15.12
N SER A 383 41.74 21.62 16.09
CA SER A 383 40.34 22.08 16.08
C SER A 383 40.14 23.42 15.37
N GLY A 384 41.22 24.15 15.06
CA GLY A 384 41.17 25.54 14.61
C GLY A 384 40.95 26.58 15.72
N LEU A 385 40.84 26.15 16.99
CA LEU A 385 40.69 27.08 18.11
C LEU A 385 41.92 28.02 18.26
N PRO A 386 41.72 29.28 18.68
CA PRO A 386 42.82 30.21 18.91
C PRO A 386 43.81 29.67 19.95
N VAL A 387 45.10 29.85 19.69
CA VAL A 387 46.18 29.43 20.57
C VAL A 387 46.77 30.63 21.29
N LEU A 388 46.92 30.51 22.61
CA LEU A 388 47.58 31.47 23.48
C LEU A 388 48.99 31.00 23.81
N PHE A 389 49.87 31.95 24.11
CA PHE A 389 51.26 31.67 24.47
C PHE A 389 51.59 32.24 25.85
N GLU A 390 52.39 31.51 26.61
CA GLU A 390 52.93 31.99 27.88
C GLU A 390 54.38 31.53 28.07
N SER A 391 55.18 32.35 28.74
CA SER A 391 56.50 31.96 29.22
C SER A 391 56.38 31.35 30.61
N LYS A 392 57.01 30.19 30.82
CA LYS A 392 57.10 29.57 32.16
C LYS A 392 58.10 30.25 33.08
N ASN A 393 58.95 31.14 32.56
CA ASN A 393 59.87 31.94 33.36
C ASN A 393 60.07 33.33 32.74
N THR A 394 59.30 34.30 33.23
CA THR A 394 59.31 35.69 32.76
C THR A 394 60.61 36.43 33.04
N THR A 395 61.49 35.92 33.91
CA THR A 395 62.82 36.50 34.15
C THR A 395 63.82 36.20 33.04
N ILE A 396 63.56 35.20 32.20
CA ILE A 396 64.42 34.79 31.07
C ILE A 396 63.83 35.33 29.77
N ALA A 397 62.54 35.09 29.52
CA ALA A 397 61.82 35.67 28.39
C ALA A 397 60.37 35.96 28.77
N THR A 398 59.79 37.05 28.26
CA THR A 398 58.37 37.38 28.42
C THR A 398 57.59 37.08 27.14
N VAL A 399 56.29 36.84 27.27
CA VAL A 399 55.39 36.68 26.13
C VAL A 399 54.21 37.63 26.30
N ALA A 400 53.96 38.46 25.29
CA ALA A 400 52.79 39.34 25.22
C ALA A 400 52.05 39.07 23.91
N GLY A 401 50.81 38.55 24.02
CA GLY A 401 50.09 38.03 22.87
C GLY A 401 50.82 36.83 22.28
N ASN A 402 51.38 37.00 21.07
CA ASN A 402 52.24 36.01 20.41
C ASN A 402 53.69 36.50 20.23
N ILE A 403 54.07 37.61 20.84
CA ILE A 403 55.43 38.16 20.75
C ILE A 403 56.22 37.69 21.97
N LEU A 404 57.25 36.88 21.72
CA LEU A 404 58.29 36.51 22.66
C LEU A 404 59.34 37.62 22.72
N THR A 405 59.73 38.05 23.92
CA THR A 405 60.81 39.03 24.15
C THR A 405 61.87 38.41 25.04
N ALA A 406 63.10 38.37 24.56
CA ALA A 406 64.25 37.84 25.31
C ALA A 406 64.72 38.87 26.36
N VAL A 407 64.70 38.51 27.64
CA VAL A 407 64.99 39.42 28.77
C VAL A 407 66.38 39.19 29.33
N ARG A 408 66.72 37.94 29.65
CA ARG A 408 67.97 37.57 30.32
C ARG A 408 68.43 36.21 29.82
N LYS A 409 69.75 36.04 29.72
CA LYS A 409 70.40 34.77 29.39
C LYS A 409 69.86 33.61 30.25
N GLY A 410 69.59 32.48 29.60
CA GLY A 410 69.09 31.27 30.23
C GLY A 410 68.16 30.47 29.32
N SER A 411 67.64 29.33 29.82
CA SER A 411 66.69 28.50 29.09
C SER A 411 65.29 28.60 29.71
N VAL A 412 64.27 28.71 28.87
CA VAL A 412 62.86 28.82 29.31
C VAL A 412 61.93 27.98 28.44
N GLN A 413 60.95 27.35 29.07
CA GLN A 413 59.85 26.71 28.35
C GLN A 413 58.79 27.73 27.96
N ILE A 414 58.41 27.71 26.69
CA ILE A 414 57.28 28.45 26.15
C ILE A 414 56.14 27.48 25.93
N ARG A 415 54.97 27.78 26.50
CA ARG A 415 53.76 26.97 26.36
C ARG A 415 52.83 27.62 25.35
N ALA A 416 52.39 26.83 24.38
CA ALA A 416 51.24 27.14 23.55
C ALA A 416 50.05 26.35 24.09
N TYR A 417 48.93 27.01 24.38
CA TYR A 417 47.75 26.35 24.97
C TYR A 417 46.44 26.97 24.50
N ASN A 418 45.35 26.20 24.61
CA ASN A 418 44.00 26.71 24.57
C ASN A 418 43.13 25.96 25.60
N ALA A 419 42.10 26.60 26.13
CA ALA A 419 41.23 26.03 27.16
C ALA A 419 40.16 25.07 26.62
N GLY A 420 40.18 24.77 25.32
CA GLY A 420 39.09 24.09 24.63
C GLY A 420 37.84 24.97 24.52
N ASP A 421 36.73 24.35 24.18
CA ASP A 421 35.42 24.99 24.10
C ASP A 421 34.31 24.00 24.50
N ALA A 422 33.07 24.20 24.04
CA ALA A 422 31.98 23.26 24.28
C ALA A 422 32.22 21.87 23.67
N ASN A 423 33.01 21.77 22.61
CA ASN A 423 33.16 20.57 21.79
C ASN A 423 34.54 19.91 21.88
N TYR A 424 35.58 20.67 22.23
CA TYR A 424 36.96 20.20 22.32
C TYR A 424 37.52 20.33 23.73
N GLU A 425 38.28 19.31 24.17
CA GLU A 425 39.02 19.34 25.43
C GLU A 425 40.21 20.32 25.38
N PRO A 426 40.67 20.89 26.51
CA PRO A 426 41.88 21.70 26.54
C PRO A 426 43.11 20.96 25.97
N ALA A 427 44.03 21.71 25.36
CA ALA A 427 45.29 21.17 24.86
C ALA A 427 46.45 22.14 25.06
N GLU A 428 47.66 21.58 25.13
CA GLU A 428 48.89 22.33 25.24
C GLU A 428 50.06 21.65 24.53
N ALA A 429 51.07 22.44 24.19
CA ALA A 429 52.38 22.01 23.74
C ALA A 429 53.45 22.88 24.40
N LEU A 430 54.65 22.32 24.61
CA LEU A 430 55.80 23.01 25.19
C LEU A 430 56.98 22.95 24.22
N VAL A 431 57.67 24.07 24.06
CA VAL A 431 58.99 24.15 23.41
C VAL A 431 59.98 24.81 24.36
N THR A 432 61.26 24.52 24.18
CA THR A 432 62.33 25.16 24.96
C THR A 432 63.00 26.20 24.08
N VAL A 433 63.16 27.42 24.61
CA VAL A 433 63.87 28.52 23.96
C VAL A 433 65.06 28.91 24.82
N VAL A 434 66.24 29.00 24.20
CA VAL A 434 67.45 29.47 24.86
C VAL A 434 67.66 30.95 24.55
N VAL A 435 67.68 31.78 25.59
CA VAL A 435 68.12 33.17 25.48
C VAL A 435 69.63 33.21 25.64
N THR A 436 70.32 33.63 24.59
CA THR A 436 71.77 33.80 24.57
C THR A 436 72.13 35.28 24.79
N SER A 437 73.41 35.65 24.67
CA SER A 437 73.87 37.03 24.84
C SER A 437 73.21 37.99 23.83
N THR A 438 73.50 39.29 23.94
CA THR A 438 73.13 40.29 22.95
C THR A 438 73.74 40.00 21.56
N HIS A 439 74.79 39.17 21.50
CA HIS A 439 75.53 38.77 20.31
C HIS A 439 75.68 37.25 20.20
N ARG A 440 75.82 36.74 18.97
CA ARG A 440 76.02 35.32 18.69
C ARG A 440 77.48 34.89 18.84
N ASP A 441 78.39 35.72 18.33
CA ASP A 441 79.84 35.49 18.34
C ASP A 441 80.53 36.47 19.30
N ILE A 442 81.79 36.20 19.67
CA ILE A 442 82.63 37.19 20.37
C ILE A 442 82.62 38.47 19.53
N MET A 443 82.20 39.58 20.14
CA MET A 443 82.18 40.87 19.45
C MET A 443 83.56 41.16 18.84
N ASN A 444 83.61 41.33 17.52
CA ASN A 444 84.83 41.76 16.82
C ASN A 444 84.93 43.30 16.76
N LEU A 445 83.87 43.99 17.19
CA LEU A 445 83.73 45.44 17.25
C LEU A 445 82.70 45.80 18.31
N PHE A 446 82.99 46.84 19.09
CA PHE A 446 82.04 47.45 20.02
C PHE A 446 82.25 48.98 20.06
N THR A 447 81.23 49.71 20.49
CA THR A 447 81.14 51.17 20.39
C THR A 447 80.98 51.83 21.76
N PRO A 448 82.04 51.91 22.58
CA PRO A 448 81.98 52.51 23.90
C PRO A 448 81.86 54.03 23.86
N ASN A 449 80.70 54.54 23.45
CA ASN A 449 80.37 55.96 23.28
C ASN A 449 79.35 56.46 24.32
N GLY A 450 78.80 55.57 25.15
CA GLY A 450 77.86 55.87 26.22
C GLY A 450 76.40 56.02 25.77
N ASP A 451 76.06 55.53 24.57
CA ASP A 451 74.68 55.56 24.07
C ASP A 451 73.82 54.37 24.56
N GLY A 452 74.42 53.45 25.32
CA GLY A 452 73.79 52.25 25.88
C GLY A 452 73.82 51.04 24.95
N ILE A 453 74.39 51.15 23.74
CA ILE A 453 74.42 50.08 22.72
C ILE A 453 75.86 49.70 22.43
N ASN A 454 76.18 48.41 22.64
CA ASN A 454 77.54 47.87 22.43
C ASN A 454 78.62 48.68 23.18
N ASP A 455 78.27 49.26 24.33
CA ASP A 455 79.21 50.03 25.16
C ASP A 455 80.26 49.14 25.83
N TYR A 456 79.94 47.87 26.00
CA TYR A 456 80.81 46.89 26.61
C TYR A 456 81.13 45.78 25.63
N TRP A 457 82.35 45.24 25.76
CA TRP A 457 82.75 44.08 25.00
C TRP A 457 82.26 42.79 25.67
N GLU A 458 81.30 42.13 25.05
CA GLU A 458 80.65 40.94 25.61
C GLU A 458 81.16 39.64 24.98
N LEU A 459 81.37 38.63 25.83
CA LEU A 459 81.57 37.24 25.48
C LEU A 459 80.23 36.49 25.54
N PRO A 460 79.77 35.86 24.45
CA PRO A 460 78.40 35.33 24.37
C PRO A 460 78.19 34.02 25.18
N GLU A 461 79.25 33.24 25.36
CA GLU A 461 79.20 31.83 25.79
C GLU A 461 79.85 31.57 27.17
N MET A 462 79.93 32.57 28.04
CA MET A 462 80.65 32.40 29.32
C MET A 462 80.11 31.30 30.26
N ASP A 463 78.86 30.87 30.09
CA ASP A 463 78.28 29.79 30.91
C ASP A 463 78.82 28.42 30.47
N THR A 464 79.06 28.24 29.16
CA THR A 464 79.65 27.01 28.61
C THR A 464 81.16 27.02 28.79
N TRP A 465 81.82 28.16 28.53
CA TRP A 465 83.26 28.32 28.68
C TRP A 465 83.74 28.28 30.14
N GLY A 466 82.84 28.51 31.11
CA GLY A 466 83.16 28.62 32.53
C GLY A 466 83.92 29.90 32.83
N ARG A 467 84.78 29.89 33.87
CA ARG A 467 85.62 31.05 34.19
C ARG A 467 86.44 31.48 32.95
N CYS A 468 86.35 32.75 32.59
CA CYS A 468 87.06 33.34 31.45
C CYS A 468 88.03 34.40 31.94
N ASP A 469 89.34 34.17 31.84
CA ASP A 469 90.38 35.15 32.17
C ASP A 469 90.80 35.89 30.88
N VAL A 470 90.46 37.18 30.80
CA VAL A 470 90.61 38.00 29.59
C VAL A 470 91.85 38.87 29.68
N ARG A 471 92.68 38.86 28.62
CA ARG A 471 93.82 39.78 28.42
C ARG A 471 93.73 40.43 27.06
N ILE A 472 93.88 41.75 27.01
CA ILE A 472 93.76 42.52 25.78
C ILE A 472 95.01 43.35 25.57
N PHE A 473 95.54 43.30 24.35
CA PHE A 473 96.79 43.91 23.94
C PHE A 473 96.56 44.91 22.81
N ASN A 474 97.31 46.00 22.80
CA ASN A 474 97.35 46.91 21.66
C ASN A 474 98.23 46.36 20.52
N ARG A 475 98.29 47.07 19.40
CA ARG A 475 99.08 46.69 18.20
C ARG A 475 100.58 46.48 18.41
N TRP A 476 101.13 46.94 19.54
CA TRP A 476 102.55 46.78 19.88
C TRP A 476 102.78 45.62 20.88
N GLY A 477 101.73 44.84 21.19
CA GLY A 477 101.81 43.75 22.16
C GLY A 477 101.79 44.20 23.63
N LYS A 478 101.50 45.48 23.91
CA LYS A 478 101.37 45.98 25.29
C LYS A 478 99.98 45.61 25.83
N LEU A 479 99.95 44.99 27.01
CA LEU A 479 98.72 44.71 27.76
C LEU A 479 98.03 46.02 28.13
N VAL A 480 96.78 46.18 27.71
CA VAL A 480 95.96 47.38 27.95
C VAL A 480 94.78 47.11 28.87
N PHE A 481 94.31 45.87 28.93
CA PHE A 481 93.27 45.44 29.84
C PHE A 481 93.50 43.99 30.26
N ALA A 482 93.23 43.69 31.52
CA ALA A 482 93.33 42.34 32.07
C ALA A 482 92.30 42.19 33.17
N GLN A 483 91.52 41.12 33.11
CA GLN A 483 90.58 40.77 34.15
C GLN A 483 90.48 39.25 34.30
N ASP A 484 90.72 38.78 35.51
CA ASP A 484 90.37 37.42 35.92
C ASP A 484 88.87 37.30 36.09
N ASN A 485 88.30 36.18 35.66
CA ASN A 485 86.87 35.92 35.68
C ASN A 485 86.09 37.13 35.15
N TYR A 486 86.39 37.46 33.90
CA TYR A 486 85.80 38.55 33.15
C TYR A 486 84.29 38.59 33.32
N ASP A 487 83.71 39.78 33.35
CA ASP A 487 82.31 40.01 33.71
C ASP A 487 81.51 40.67 32.58
N ASN A 488 82.08 40.78 31.37
CA ASN A 488 81.51 41.48 30.22
C ASN A 488 81.34 42.99 30.40
N LEU A 489 82.12 43.64 31.27
CA LEU A 489 82.02 45.08 31.54
C LEU A 489 83.21 45.91 31.03
N TRP A 490 84.02 45.39 30.10
CA TRP A 490 85.08 46.21 29.51
C TRP A 490 84.51 47.24 28.53
N ASP A 491 84.68 48.51 28.87
CA ASP A 491 84.20 49.69 28.14
C ASP A 491 85.27 50.30 27.19
N GLY A 492 86.30 49.53 26.86
CA GLY A 492 87.38 50.01 26.01
C GLY A 492 88.27 51.05 26.69
N THR A 493 88.38 51.02 28.01
CA THR A 493 89.34 51.84 28.78
C THR A 493 90.56 51.04 29.24
N SER A 494 91.63 51.75 29.58
CA SER A 494 92.82 51.24 30.25
C SER A 494 93.16 52.15 31.42
N ASN A 495 93.14 51.63 32.65
CA ASN A 495 93.29 52.41 33.89
C ASN A 495 92.36 53.63 33.95
N GLY A 496 91.10 53.46 33.52
CA GLY A 496 90.08 54.52 33.48
C GLY A 496 90.23 55.54 32.35
N ASN A 497 91.25 55.43 31.49
CA ASN A 497 91.42 56.30 30.33
C ASN A 497 90.89 55.61 29.05
N PRO A 498 90.11 56.29 28.20
CA PRO A 498 89.68 55.75 26.92
C PRO A 498 90.86 55.34 26.04
N LEU A 499 90.84 54.10 25.55
CA LEU A 499 91.83 53.63 24.59
C LEU A 499 91.56 54.23 23.19
N PRO A 500 92.59 54.56 22.39
CA PRO A 500 92.37 55.05 21.02
C PRO A 500 91.56 54.07 20.16
N GLU A 501 90.84 54.59 19.17
CA GLU A 501 90.17 53.75 18.18
C GLU A 501 91.15 52.88 17.39
N GLY A 502 90.70 51.67 17.08
CA GLY A 502 91.46 50.71 16.28
C GLY A 502 91.44 49.29 16.82
N PRO A 503 92.26 48.40 16.22
CA PRO A 503 92.28 46.99 16.56
C PRO A 503 93.07 46.70 17.84
N TYR A 504 92.49 45.84 18.66
CA TYR A 504 93.07 45.24 19.84
C TYR A 504 93.03 43.72 19.73
N TYR A 505 93.97 43.04 20.37
CA TYR A 505 94.13 41.60 20.30
C TYR A 505 93.78 41.01 21.66
N TYR A 506 92.81 40.10 21.71
CA TYR A 506 92.43 39.44 22.95
C TYR A 506 93.02 38.03 23.03
N VAL A 507 93.31 37.61 24.24
CA VAL A 507 93.57 36.23 24.64
C VAL A 507 92.63 35.94 25.81
N ILE A 508 91.81 34.91 25.67
CA ILE A 508 90.84 34.47 26.67
C ILE A 508 91.26 33.07 27.10
N GLU A 509 91.62 32.92 28.36
CA GLU A 509 91.82 31.60 28.96
C GLU A 509 90.50 31.15 29.57
N THR A 510 89.87 30.16 28.96
CA THR A 510 88.59 29.62 29.44
C THR A 510 88.82 28.37 30.29
N GLN A 511 87.94 28.14 31.25
CA GLN A 511 87.97 26.95 32.09
C GLN A 511 87.70 25.66 31.30
N ASN A 512 86.75 25.71 30.34
CA ASN A 512 86.20 24.51 29.69
C ASN A 512 86.46 24.41 28.18
N SER A 513 86.99 25.46 27.52
CA SER A 513 87.06 25.54 26.06
C SER A 513 88.45 25.91 25.52
N GLY A 514 89.48 25.87 26.38
CA GLY A 514 90.86 26.20 26.03
C GLY A 514 91.10 27.70 25.83
N THR A 515 92.19 28.04 25.14
CA THR A 515 92.58 29.43 24.89
C THR A 515 91.98 29.94 23.59
N ILE A 516 91.17 31.00 23.66
CA ILE A 516 90.56 31.67 22.51
C ILE A 516 91.36 32.94 22.23
N LYS A 517 91.68 33.20 20.96
CA LYS A 517 92.43 34.40 20.54
C LYS A 517 91.74 35.05 19.35
N GLY A 518 91.81 36.37 19.27
CA GLY A 518 91.24 37.09 18.14
C GLY A 518 91.43 38.59 18.28
N THR A 519 90.65 39.33 17.51
CA THR A 519 90.70 40.79 17.46
C THR A 519 89.36 41.40 17.83
N VAL A 520 89.40 42.50 18.58
CA VAL A 520 88.26 43.38 18.84
C VAL A 520 88.64 44.80 18.44
N ASN A 521 87.75 45.47 17.72
CA ASN A 521 87.94 46.87 17.31
C ASN A 521 87.15 47.79 18.24
N ILE A 522 87.81 48.85 18.70
CA ILE A 522 87.15 49.97 19.38
C ILE A 522 86.86 51.04 18.32
N VAL A 523 85.61 51.46 18.23
CA VAL A 523 85.13 52.58 17.39
C VAL A 523 84.27 53.48 18.27
N ARG A 524 84.37 54.81 18.18
CA ARG A 524 83.55 55.72 18.99
C ARG A 524 82.89 56.80 18.16
#